data_AF-A0A940VH64-F1
#
_entry.id   AF-A0A940VH64-F1
#
_cell.length_a   1.000
_cell.length_b   1.000
_cell.length_c   1.000
_cell.angle_alpha   90.00
_cell.angle_beta   90.00
_cell.angle_gamma   90.00
#
_symmetry.space_group_name_H-M   'P 1'
#
loop_
_entity.id
_entity.type
_entity.pdbx_description
1 polymer ?
#
loop_
_entity_poly.entity_id
_entity_poly.type
_entity_poly.pdbx_seq_one_letter_code
_entity_poly.pdbx_strand_id
1 'polypeptide(L)'
;MRFSVRRQRSMPGFVLVMAITFVMVVIAFWIVENHLKPSLLAIAEARAITIATQCINTVINEKVSQSIDPQRLVIVQHDERGRVVFIQPNTFEFNRLAAETTIKVQEALQEIPEEKIYIPSGQVLGSKLLASMGPKIGVTVIPIGTVQVKVVDKFEQAGINQTRHSVYLYATTSVRIVVPLVSSVLSVNTQVPITEYIVVGEVPSTYVQFPFPLSNELNGNGSVNGE
;
A
#
# COMPACT_ATOMS: atom_id res chain seq x y z
N MET A 1 79.72 19.36 29.93
CA MET A 1 78.33 18.95 29.65
C MET A 1 78.03 19.23 28.18
N ARG A 2 77.75 18.20 27.37
CA ARG A 2 77.35 18.35 25.96
C ARG A 2 75.87 17.99 25.85
N PHE A 3 75.01 18.99 25.64
CA PHE A 3 73.58 18.78 25.40
C PHE A 3 73.39 18.27 23.97
N SER A 4 73.07 16.98 23.83
CA SER A 4 72.63 16.41 22.55
C SER A 4 71.17 16.79 22.31
N VAL A 5 70.95 17.76 21.41
CA VAL A 5 69.60 18.12 20.97
C VAL A 5 69.08 17.00 20.06
N ARG A 6 68.05 16.29 20.53
CA ARG A 6 67.38 15.20 19.81
C ARG A 6 66.63 15.82 18.62
N ARG A 7 67.14 15.63 17.39
CA ARG A 7 66.45 16.04 16.15
C ARG A 7 65.08 15.35 16.11
N GLN A 8 64.04 16.12 16.34
CA GLN A 8 62.66 15.69 16.17
C GLN A 8 62.48 15.38 14.67
N ARG A 9 62.44 14.09 14.32
CA ARG A 9 62.17 13.65 12.95
C ARG A 9 60.76 14.11 12.61
N SER A 10 60.64 15.25 11.93
CA SER A 10 59.39 15.67 11.29
C SER A 10 58.99 14.56 10.35
N MET A 11 57.85 13.91 10.62
CA MET A 11 57.22 12.99 9.68
C MET A 11 57.25 13.65 8.29
N PRO A 12 57.80 13.00 7.26
CA PRO A 12 57.79 13.60 5.92
C PRO A 12 56.31 13.84 5.57
N GLY A 13 55.95 15.05 5.16
CA GLY A 13 54.56 15.45 4.92
C GLY A 13 53.77 14.49 4.04
N PHE A 14 54.46 13.70 3.21
CA PHE A 14 53.93 12.58 2.45
C PHE A 14 53.21 11.51 3.31
N VAL A 15 53.72 11.15 4.48
CA VAL A 15 53.09 10.13 5.36
C VAL A 15 51.80 10.68 5.97
N LEU A 16 51.76 11.98 6.28
CA LEU A 16 50.53 12.65 6.73
C LEU A 16 49.47 12.66 5.63
N VAL A 17 49.86 12.99 4.39
CA VAL A 17 48.96 12.98 3.23
C VAL A 17 48.41 11.58 2.96
N MET A 18 49.27 10.54 2.99
CA MET A 18 48.79 9.16 2.85
C MET A 18 47.82 8.75 3.97
N ALA A 19 48.10 9.13 5.22
CA ALA A 19 47.21 8.84 6.34
C ALA A 19 45.84 9.53 6.17
N ILE A 20 45.81 10.79 5.74
CA ILE A 20 44.56 11.52 5.47
C ILE A 20 43.76 10.88 4.34
N THR A 21 44.42 10.54 3.22
CA THR A 21 43.76 9.86 2.10
C THR A 21 43.22 8.50 2.52
N PHE A 22 43.97 7.72 3.30
CA PHE A 22 43.51 6.44 3.83
C PHE A 22 42.28 6.60 4.73
N VAL A 23 42.30 7.58 5.65
CA VAL A 23 41.16 7.90 6.51
C VAL A 23 39.94 8.34 5.68
N MET A 24 40.12 9.16 4.64
CA MET A 24 39.01 9.52 3.74
C MET A 24 38.41 8.31 3.01
N VAL A 25 39.23 7.37 2.54
CA VAL A 25 38.74 6.14 1.88
C VAL A 25 37.96 5.27 2.88
N VAL A 26 38.45 5.13 4.11
CA VAL A 26 37.75 4.37 5.16
C VAL A 26 36.41 5.03 5.52
N ILE A 27 36.37 6.35 5.66
CA ILE A 27 35.13 7.11 5.91
C ILE A 27 34.16 6.96 4.73
N ALA A 28 34.64 7.09 3.49
CA ALA A 28 33.79 6.94 2.30
C ALA A 28 33.20 5.53 2.21
N PHE A 29 34.00 4.49 2.48
CA PHE A 29 33.53 3.11 2.52
C PHE A 29 32.49 2.90 3.62
N TRP A 30 32.72 3.46 4.81
CA TRP A 30 31.79 3.41 5.93
C TRP A 30 30.46 4.10 5.62
N ILE A 31 30.48 5.26 4.95
CA ILE A 31 29.28 5.97 4.49
C ILE A 31 28.51 5.13 3.46
N VAL A 32 29.19 4.50 2.50
CA VAL A 32 28.54 3.65 1.48
C VAL A 32 27.83 2.47 2.15
N GLU A 33 28.50 1.74 3.03
CA GLU A 33 27.95 0.54 3.65
C GLU A 33 26.83 0.85 4.65
N ASN A 34 26.98 1.90 5.48
CA ASN A 34 26.03 2.18 6.56
C ASN A 34 24.91 3.17 6.20
N HIS A 35 25.10 4.07 5.23
CA HIS A 35 24.13 5.14 4.95
C HIS A 35 23.55 5.05 3.54
N LEU A 36 24.37 4.76 2.53
CA LEU A 36 23.94 4.76 1.14
C LEU A 36 23.05 3.55 0.81
N LYS A 37 23.46 2.35 1.24
CA LYS A 37 22.73 1.09 1.02
C LYS A 37 21.29 1.10 1.57
N PRO A 38 21.04 1.38 2.86
CA PRO A 38 19.67 1.36 3.40
C PRO A 38 18.79 2.45 2.79
N SER A 39 19.34 3.64 2.53
CA SER A 39 18.55 4.72 1.90
C SER A 39 18.22 4.41 0.43
N LEU A 40 19.15 3.80 -0.31
CA LEU A 40 18.92 3.43 -1.71
C LEU A 40 17.81 2.40 -1.80
N LEU A 41 17.89 1.35 -0.98
CA LEU A 41 16.90 0.28 -0.95
C LEU A 41 15.51 0.81 -0.57
N ALA A 42 15.41 1.68 0.45
CA ALA A 42 14.14 2.28 0.83
C ALA A 42 13.50 3.13 -0.29
N ILE A 43 14.30 3.96 -0.98
CA ILE A 43 13.80 4.77 -2.11
C ILE A 43 13.39 3.86 -3.27
N ALA A 44 14.19 2.83 -3.56
CA ALA A 44 13.91 1.86 -4.61
C ALA A 44 12.60 1.09 -4.32
N GLU A 45 12.39 0.65 -3.08
CA GLU A 45 11.16 0.00 -2.61
C GLU A 45 9.94 0.87 -2.81
N ALA A 46 9.99 2.12 -2.36
CA ALA A 46 8.90 3.07 -2.54
C ALA A 46 8.58 3.32 -4.02
N ARG A 47 9.61 3.45 -4.86
CA ARG A 47 9.45 3.65 -6.31
C ARG A 47 8.84 2.42 -6.99
N ALA A 48 9.33 1.22 -6.67
CA ALA A 48 8.80 -0.01 -7.23
C ALA A 48 7.33 -0.24 -6.85
N ILE A 49 6.96 0.00 -5.59
CA ILE A 49 5.57 -0.07 -5.13
C ILE A 49 4.71 0.89 -5.93
N THR A 50 5.18 2.13 -6.12
CA THR A 50 4.44 3.15 -6.88
C THR A 50 4.19 2.71 -8.31
N ILE A 51 5.23 2.25 -9.01
CA ILE A 51 5.14 1.83 -10.42
C ILE A 51 4.22 0.62 -10.56
N ALA A 52 4.40 -0.40 -9.72
CA ALA A 52 3.55 -1.60 -9.76
C ALA A 52 2.08 -1.25 -9.46
N THR A 53 1.83 -0.40 -8.45
CA THR A 53 0.48 0.04 -8.10
C THR A 53 -0.17 0.84 -9.23
N GLN A 54 0.59 1.75 -9.86
CA GLN A 54 0.11 2.53 -11.00
C GLN A 54 -0.19 1.62 -12.19
N CYS A 55 0.70 0.69 -12.53
CA CYS A 55 0.47 -0.29 -13.59
C CYS A 55 -0.82 -1.08 -13.37
N ILE A 56 -1.02 -1.63 -12.16
CA ILE A 56 -2.24 -2.36 -11.79
C ILE A 56 -3.49 -1.47 -11.95
N ASN A 57 -3.46 -0.26 -11.39
CA ASN A 57 -4.60 0.66 -11.45
C ASN A 57 -4.93 1.09 -12.88
N THR A 58 -3.93 1.41 -13.69
CA THR A 58 -4.11 1.78 -15.09
C THR A 58 -4.76 0.65 -15.88
N VAL A 59 -4.30 -0.59 -15.71
CA VAL A 59 -4.90 -1.75 -16.38
C VAL A 59 -6.35 -1.95 -15.97
N ILE A 60 -6.66 -1.87 -14.68
CA ILE A 60 -8.03 -2.07 -14.20
C ILE A 60 -8.95 -0.96 -14.72
N ASN A 61 -8.51 0.30 -14.72
CA ASN A 61 -9.32 1.42 -15.17
C ASN A 61 -9.48 1.48 -16.71
N GLU A 62 -8.42 1.20 -17.46
CA GLU A 62 -8.44 1.34 -18.93
C GLU A 62 -8.89 0.08 -19.64
N LYS A 63 -8.46 -1.11 -19.20
CA LYS A 63 -8.68 -2.37 -19.91
C LYS A 63 -9.83 -3.20 -19.33
N VAL A 64 -10.11 -3.08 -18.04
CA VAL A 64 -11.13 -3.91 -17.35
C VAL A 64 -12.42 -3.13 -17.09
N SER A 65 -12.34 -1.88 -16.61
CA SER A 65 -13.55 -1.11 -16.25
C SER A 65 -14.45 -0.80 -17.45
N GLN A 66 -13.90 -0.76 -18.67
CA GLN A 66 -14.68 -0.56 -19.89
C GLN A 66 -15.47 -1.82 -20.33
N SER A 67 -15.07 -3.01 -19.89
CA SER A 67 -15.72 -4.28 -20.24
C SER A 67 -16.69 -4.77 -19.15
N ILE A 68 -16.70 -4.12 -17.98
CA ILE A 68 -17.61 -4.47 -16.89
C ILE A 68 -18.99 -3.88 -17.20
N ASP A 69 -19.97 -4.75 -17.38
CA ASP A 69 -21.38 -4.39 -17.23
C ASP A 69 -21.75 -4.55 -15.74
N PRO A 70 -21.94 -3.45 -14.99
CA PRO A 70 -22.26 -3.53 -13.58
C PRO A 70 -23.53 -4.35 -13.34
N GLN A 71 -24.50 -4.37 -14.26
CA GLN A 71 -25.75 -5.08 -14.00
C GLN A 71 -25.57 -6.61 -13.95
N ARG A 72 -24.45 -7.14 -14.45
CA ARG A 72 -24.18 -8.59 -14.46
C ARG A 72 -23.51 -9.08 -13.19
N LEU A 73 -22.86 -8.19 -12.43
CA LEU A 73 -22.15 -8.52 -11.21
C LEU A 73 -23.08 -8.96 -10.06
N VAL A 74 -24.35 -8.57 -10.13
CA VAL A 74 -25.37 -8.90 -9.13
C VAL A 74 -26.61 -9.47 -9.79
N ILE A 75 -27.20 -10.48 -9.16
CA ILE A 75 -28.51 -11.02 -9.51
C ILE A 75 -29.51 -10.37 -8.56
N VAL A 76 -30.42 -9.57 -9.11
CA VAL A 76 -31.45 -8.85 -8.36
C VAL A 76 -32.81 -9.49 -8.63
N GLN A 77 -33.50 -9.93 -7.57
CA GLN A 77 -34.87 -10.40 -7.67
C GLN A 77 -35.84 -9.34 -7.13
N HIS A 78 -36.93 -9.14 -7.86
CA HIS A 78 -37.99 -8.22 -7.48
C HIS A 78 -39.27 -8.98 -7.15
N ASP A 79 -40.11 -8.42 -6.29
CA ASP A 79 -41.46 -8.90 -6.05
C ASP A 79 -42.45 -8.43 -7.16
N GLU A 80 -43.72 -8.83 -7.03
CA GLU A 80 -44.81 -8.44 -7.94
C GLU A 80 -45.05 -6.92 -8.02
N ARG A 81 -44.53 -6.15 -7.05
CA ARG A 81 -44.63 -4.69 -6.99
C ARG A 81 -43.36 -4.00 -7.52
N GLY A 82 -42.39 -4.76 -8.03
CA GLY A 82 -41.12 -4.25 -8.56
C GLY A 82 -40.10 -3.88 -7.47
N ARG A 83 -40.28 -4.31 -6.22
CA ARG A 83 -39.36 -4.00 -5.10
C ARG A 83 -38.28 -5.05 -5.01
N VAL A 84 -37.04 -4.63 -4.74
CA VAL A 84 -35.90 -5.54 -4.54
C VAL A 84 -36.10 -6.35 -3.27
N VAL A 85 -36.19 -7.68 -3.39
CA VAL A 85 -36.34 -8.60 -2.26
C VAL A 85 -35.08 -9.40 -1.97
N PHE A 86 -34.20 -9.56 -2.96
CA PHE A 86 -33.00 -10.36 -2.84
C PHE A 86 -31.92 -9.88 -3.81
N ILE A 87 -30.68 -9.82 -3.32
CA ILE A 87 -29.49 -9.53 -4.11
C ILE A 87 -28.48 -10.62 -3.82
N GLN A 88 -27.95 -11.20 -4.89
CA GLN A 88 -26.89 -12.20 -4.81
C GLN A 88 -25.73 -11.82 -5.71
N PRO A 89 -24.48 -11.87 -5.22
CA PRO A 89 -23.30 -11.75 -6.07
C PRO A 89 -23.30 -12.84 -7.15
N ASN A 90 -23.04 -12.45 -8.39
CA ASN A 90 -22.87 -13.40 -9.48
C ASN A 90 -21.46 -13.98 -9.45
N THR A 91 -21.28 -15.12 -8.78
CA THR A 91 -19.97 -15.76 -8.59
C THR A 91 -19.28 -16.10 -9.92
N PHE A 92 -20.03 -16.45 -10.97
CA PHE A 92 -19.46 -16.72 -12.28
C PHE A 92 -18.82 -15.46 -12.87
N GLU A 93 -19.52 -14.33 -12.80
CA GLU A 93 -19.01 -13.04 -13.29
C GLU A 93 -17.85 -12.52 -12.44
N PHE A 94 -17.88 -12.72 -11.11
CA PHE A 94 -16.76 -12.39 -10.22
C PHE A 94 -15.50 -13.18 -10.59
N ASN A 95 -15.64 -14.49 -10.82
CA ASN A 95 -14.51 -15.33 -11.22
C ASN A 95 -13.99 -14.98 -12.62
N ARG A 96 -14.89 -14.68 -13.57
CA ARG A 96 -14.50 -14.22 -14.91
C ARG A 96 -13.72 -12.91 -14.83
N LEU A 97 -14.22 -11.94 -14.07
CA LEU A 97 -13.57 -10.65 -13.84
C LEU A 97 -12.20 -10.82 -13.19
N ALA A 98 -12.09 -11.67 -12.16
CA ALA A 98 -10.83 -11.96 -11.51
C ALA A 98 -9.81 -12.60 -12.48
N ALA A 99 -10.23 -13.58 -13.28
CA ALA A 99 -9.37 -14.26 -14.23
C ALA A 99 -8.89 -13.33 -15.37
N GLU A 100 -9.80 -12.56 -15.95
CA GLU A 100 -9.48 -11.59 -17.02
C GLU A 100 -8.52 -10.50 -16.51
N THR A 101 -8.81 -9.96 -15.33
CA THR A 101 -7.93 -8.96 -14.69
C THR A 101 -6.57 -9.56 -14.37
N THR A 102 -6.51 -10.81 -13.89
CA THR A 102 -5.25 -11.51 -13.62
C THR A 102 -4.38 -11.55 -14.87
N ILE A 103 -4.94 -11.96 -16.00
CA ILE A 103 -4.21 -12.04 -17.27
C ILE A 103 -3.73 -10.65 -17.71
N LYS A 104 -4.63 -9.65 -17.70
CA LYS A 104 -4.30 -8.30 -18.19
C LYS A 104 -3.26 -7.58 -17.32
N VAL A 105 -3.35 -7.74 -16.00
CA VAL A 105 -2.38 -7.17 -15.07
C VAL A 105 -1.05 -7.91 -15.16
N GLN A 106 -1.07 -9.24 -15.32
CA GLN A 106 0.14 -10.01 -15.53
C GLN A 106 0.88 -9.59 -16.81
N GLU A 107 0.16 -9.46 -17.93
CA GLU A 107 0.69 -8.97 -19.21
C GLU A 107 1.32 -7.59 -19.04
N ALA A 108 0.60 -6.64 -18.44
CA ALA A 108 1.10 -5.29 -18.25
C ALA A 108 2.31 -5.20 -17.32
N LEU A 109 2.36 -6.00 -16.25
CA LEU A 109 3.53 -6.05 -15.36
C LEU A 109 4.75 -6.63 -16.08
N GLN A 110 4.58 -7.59 -16.99
CA GLN A 110 5.65 -8.14 -17.82
C GLN A 110 6.11 -7.16 -18.91
N GLU A 111 5.22 -6.29 -19.37
CA GLU A 111 5.51 -5.22 -20.32
C GLU A 111 6.18 -4.00 -19.68
N ILE A 112 6.16 -3.86 -18.34
CA ILE A 112 7.00 -2.88 -17.66
C ILE A 112 8.41 -3.15 -18.18
N PRO A 113 9.00 -2.22 -18.96
CA PRO A 113 10.33 -2.44 -19.51
C PRO A 113 11.26 -2.79 -18.36
N GLU A 114 12.45 -3.31 -18.62
CA GLU A 114 13.54 -3.23 -17.65
C GLU A 114 13.95 -1.74 -17.47
N GLU A 115 12.99 -0.90 -17.11
CA GLU A 115 13.09 0.52 -16.97
C GLU A 115 13.95 0.73 -15.75
N LYS A 116 15.19 1.13 -16.04
CA LYS A 116 16.15 1.54 -15.02
C LYS A 116 15.61 2.82 -14.42
N ILE A 117 14.91 2.72 -13.29
CA ILE A 117 14.56 3.88 -12.50
C ILE A 117 15.88 4.47 -12.03
N TYR A 118 16.11 5.73 -12.34
CA TYR A 118 17.36 6.40 -11.99
C TYR A 118 17.17 7.21 -10.71
N ILE A 119 17.90 6.82 -9.66
CA ILE A 119 17.95 7.55 -8.39
C ILE A 119 19.28 8.31 -8.34
N PRO A 120 19.27 9.66 -8.27
CA PRO A 120 20.49 10.43 -8.09
C PRO A 120 21.15 10.08 -6.75
N SER A 121 22.46 9.86 -6.76
CA SER A 121 23.23 9.58 -5.54
C SER A 121 23.06 10.66 -4.46
N GLY A 122 22.89 11.94 -4.84
CA GLY A 122 22.62 13.01 -3.88
C GLY A 122 21.26 12.87 -3.15
N GLN A 123 20.26 12.23 -3.77
CA GLN A 123 19.00 11.86 -3.11
C GLN A 123 19.22 10.77 -2.06
N VAL A 124 20.03 9.76 -2.40
CA VAL A 124 20.36 8.63 -1.51
C VAL A 124 21.16 9.08 -0.29
N LEU A 125 22.01 10.11 -0.47
CA LEU A 125 22.75 10.73 0.63
C LEU A 125 21.86 11.59 1.55
N GLY A 126 20.57 11.75 1.24
CA GLY A 126 19.64 12.56 2.03
C GLY A 126 19.89 14.08 1.98
N SER A 127 20.75 14.54 1.06
CA SER A 127 21.06 15.96 0.92
C SER A 127 19.94 16.68 0.17
N LYS A 128 19.22 17.57 0.84
CA LYS A 128 18.18 18.40 0.21
C LYS A 128 18.73 19.29 -0.90
N LEU A 129 19.96 19.78 -0.75
CA LEU A 129 20.61 20.65 -1.73
C LEU A 129 21.09 19.87 -2.96
N LEU A 130 21.49 18.61 -2.79
CA LEU A 130 22.05 17.78 -3.85
C LEU A 130 21.07 16.68 -4.32
N ALA A 131 19.81 16.72 -3.92
CA ALA A 131 18.85 15.63 -4.17
C ALA A 131 18.71 15.29 -5.67
N SER A 132 18.88 16.27 -6.55
CA SER A 132 18.82 16.09 -8.01
C SER A 132 20.19 16.00 -8.70
N MET A 133 21.28 15.93 -7.93
CA MET A 133 22.66 15.97 -8.43
C MET A 133 23.40 14.64 -8.21
N GLY A 134 24.48 14.47 -8.97
CA GLY A 134 25.39 13.33 -8.90
C GLY A 134 25.06 12.20 -9.88
N PRO A 135 25.88 11.13 -9.91
CA PRO A 135 25.64 9.97 -10.76
C PRO A 135 24.29 9.33 -10.51
N LYS A 136 23.65 8.87 -11.58
CA LYS A 136 22.37 8.16 -11.56
C LYS A 136 22.60 6.69 -11.24
N ILE A 137 21.97 6.20 -10.18
CA ILE A 137 21.97 4.79 -9.79
C ILE A 137 20.76 4.13 -10.43
N GLY A 138 20.99 3.12 -11.26
CA GLY A 138 19.92 2.36 -11.91
C GLY A 138 19.27 1.35 -10.96
N VAL A 139 17.95 1.30 -10.96
CA VAL A 139 17.13 0.35 -10.22
C VAL A 139 16.25 -0.39 -11.22
N THR A 140 16.28 -1.72 -11.18
CA THR A 140 15.43 -2.57 -12.02
C THR A 140 14.34 -3.18 -11.16
N VAL A 141 13.10 -3.12 -11.63
CA VAL A 141 11.93 -3.75 -10.99
C VAL A 141 11.54 -4.94 -11.84
N ILE A 142 11.50 -6.13 -11.23
CA ILE A 142 11.20 -7.38 -11.92
C ILE A 142 9.96 -7.99 -11.27
N PRO A 143 8.84 -8.15 -11.97
CA PRO A 143 7.69 -8.89 -11.44
C PRO A 143 8.08 -10.35 -11.19
N ILE A 144 7.62 -10.93 -10.08
CA ILE A 144 7.88 -12.33 -9.75
C ILE A 144 6.58 -13.09 -9.52
N GLY A 145 6.48 -14.28 -10.11
CA GLY A 145 5.32 -15.14 -9.97
C GLY A 145 4.09 -14.61 -10.72
N THR A 146 2.93 -15.06 -10.26
CA THR A 146 1.62 -14.73 -10.85
C THR A 146 0.88 -13.72 -9.98
N VAL A 147 0.22 -12.76 -10.60
CA VAL A 147 -0.71 -11.85 -9.94
C VAL A 147 -1.90 -12.65 -9.40
N GLN A 148 -2.27 -12.42 -8.15
CA GLN A 148 -3.46 -12.98 -7.55
C GLN A 148 -4.54 -11.91 -7.51
N VAL A 149 -5.65 -12.13 -8.20
CA VAL A 149 -6.81 -11.23 -8.17
C VAL A 149 -7.98 -11.90 -7.46
N LYS A 150 -8.64 -11.15 -6.58
CA LYS A 150 -9.88 -11.55 -5.91
C LYS A 150 -10.93 -10.45 -6.04
N VAL A 151 -12.15 -10.84 -6.36
CA VAL A 151 -13.32 -9.95 -6.29
C VAL A 151 -14.05 -10.28 -4.99
N VAL A 152 -14.27 -9.27 -4.17
CA VAL A 152 -14.90 -9.39 -2.85
C VAL A 152 -15.99 -8.33 -2.76
N ASP A 153 -17.13 -8.70 -2.19
CA ASP A 153 -18.22 -7.78 -1.96
C ASP A 153 -18.52 -7.59 -0.46
N LYS A 154 -19.17 -6.47 -0.15
CA LYS A 154 -19.55 -6.10 1.22
C LYS A 154 -20.92 -5.44 1.23
N PHE A 155 -21.76 -5.83 2.19
CA PHE A 155 -23.02 -5.14 2.49
C PHE A 155 -22.87 -4.29 3.75
N GLU A 156 -23.25 -3.02 3.69
CA GLU A 156 -23.19 -2.07 4.79
C GLU A 156 -24.48 -1.24 4.87
N GLN A 157 -24.87 -0.82 6.08
CA GLN A 157 -25.96 0.13 6.23
C GLN A 157 -25.47 1.55 5.84
N ALA A 158 -26.10 2.13 4.81
CA ALA A 158 -25.77 3.47 4.30
C ALA A 158 -26.76 4.56 4.75
N GLY A 159 -27.85 4.19 5.45
CA GLY A 159 -28.84 5.12 5.97
C GLY A 159 -29.98 4.44 6.73
N ILE A 160 -31.02 5.21 7.06
CA ILE A 160 -32.16 4.74 7.90
C ILE A 160 -32.85 3.52 7.27
N ASN A 161 -32.90 3.41 5.94
CA ASN A 161 -33.39 2.24 5.20
C ASN A 161 -32.61 2.04 3.90
N GLN A 162 -31.29 2.16 3.96
CA GLN A 162 -30.44 1.97 2.79
C GLN A 162 -29.36 0.97 3.10
N THR A 163 -29.22 -0.03 2.24
CA THR A 163 -28.09 -0.96 2.25
C THR A 163 -27.21 -0.64 1.06
N ARG A 164 -25.94 -0.36 1.31
CA ARG A 164 -24.90 -0.25 0.29
C ARG A 164 -24.25 -1.61 0.09
N HIS A 165 -24.24 -2.07 -1.14
CA HIS A 165 -23.45 -3.21 -1.59
C HIS A 165 -22.26 -2.69 -2.39
N SER A 166 -21.04 -2.89 -1.89
CA SER A 166 -19.81 -2.46 -2.55
C SER A 166 -19.03 -3.67 -3.05
N VAL A 167 -18.58 -3.63 -4.30
CA VAL A 167 -17.73 -4.67 -4.92
C VAL A 167 -16.34 -4.13 -5.12
N TYR A 168 -15.35 -4.82 -4.58
CA TYR A 168 -13.92 -4.49 -4.65
C TYR A 168 -13.13 -5.57 -5.35
N LEU A 169 -12.12 -5.15 -6.09
CA LEU A 169 -11.10 -6.01 -6.66
C LEU A 169 -9.79 -5.82 -5.91
N TYR A 170 -9.25 -6.91 -5.37
CA TYR A 170 -7.95 -6.97 -4.71
C TYR A 170 -6.95 -7.65 -5.63
N ALA A 171 -5.89 -6.94 -6.00
CA ALA A 171 -4.78 -7.48 -6.77
C ALA A 171 -3.53 -7.52 -5.88
N THR A 172 -2.94 -8.72 -5.76
CA THR A 172 -1.73 -8.96 -4.98
C THR A 172 -0.66 -9.53 -5.91
N THR A 173 0.50 -8.88 -5.93
CA THR A 173 1.66 -9.34 -6.70
C THR A 173 2.92 -9.22 -5.86
N SER A 174 4.00 -9.86 -6.31
CA SER A 174 5.32 -9.70 -5.72
C SER A 174 6.26 -9.15 -6.79
N VAL A 175 7.11 -8.21 -6.40
CA VAL A 175 8.13 -7.65 -7.27
C VAL A 175 9.49 -7.76 -6.59
N ARG A 176 10.52 -8.08 -7.38
CA ARG A 176 11.91 -8.06 -6.98
C ARG A 176 12.55 -6.77 -7.46
N ILE A 177 13.21 -6.09 -6.54
CA ILE A 177 14.02 -4.92 -6.85
C ILE A 177 15.47 -5.34 -6.93
N VAL A 178 16.14 -4.87 -7.96
CA VAL A 178 17.58 -5.04 -8.15
C VAL A 178 18.23 -3.66 -8.21
N VAL A 179 19.09 -3.37 -7.23
CA VAL A 179 19.95 -2.19 -7.21
C VAL A 179 21.40 -2.63 -7.05
N PRO A 180 22.40 -1.76 -7.32
CA PRO A 180 23.78 -2.12 -7.02
C PRO A 180 23.92 -2.56 -5.55
N LEU A 181 24.66 -3.65 -5.34
CA LEU A 181 25.00 -4.25 -4.04
C LEU A 181 23.88 -5.02 -3.32
N VAL A 182 22.59 -4.80 -3.61
CA VAL A 182 21.47 -5.46 -2.91
C VAL A 182 20.26 -5.75 -3.80
N SER A 183 19.48 -6.76 -3.41
CA SER A 183 18.13 -6.97 -3.95
C SER A 183 17.15 -7.28 -2.82
N SER A 184 15.89 -6.88 -2.99
CA SER A 184 14.80 -7.19 -2.07
C SER A 184 13.56 -7.63 -2.83
N VAL A 185 12.71 -8.42 -2.16
CA VAL A 185 11.42 -8.86 -2.68
C VAL A 185 10.34 -8.21 -1.82
N LEU A 186 9.36 -7.61 -2.47
CA LEU A 186 8.25 -6.93 -1.79
C LEU A 186 6.91 -7.35 -2.39
N SER A 187 5.89 -7.35 -1.54
CA SER A 187 4.51 -7.62 -1.95
C SER A 187 3.78 -6.29 -2.18
N VAL A 188 3.13 -6.17 -3.34
CA VAL A 188 2.30 -5.03 -3.71
C VAL A 188 0.84 -5.48 -3.64
N ASN A 189 0.05 -4.76 -2.85
CA ASN A 189 -1.37 -4.99 -2.69
C ASN A 189 -2.13 -3.75 -3.15
N THR A 190 -3.01 -3.93 -4.12
CA THR A 190 -3.84 -2.86 -4.68
C THR A 190 -5.30 -3.23 -4.53
N GLN A 191 -6.09 -2.33 -3.97
CA GLN A 191 -7.55 -2.46 -3.89
C GLN A 191 -8.19 -1.43 -4.81
N VAL A 192 -9.11 -1.87 -5.66
CA VAL A 192 -9.85 -1.02 -6.60
C VAL A 192 -11.35 -1.20 -6.39
N PRO A 193 -12.12 -0.12 -6.13
CA PRO A 193 -13.57 -0.19 -6.14
C PRO A 193 -14.05 -0.41 -7.57
N ILE A 194 -14.89 -1.41 -7.79
CA ILE A 194 -15.44 -1.73 -9.10
C ILE A 194 -16.80 -1.07 -9.28
N THR A 195 -17.70 -1.29 -8.33
CA THR A 195 -19.07 -0.74 -8.39
C THR A 195 -19.71 -0.75 -7.01
N GLU A 196 -20.76 0.05 -6.86
CA GLU A 196 -21.59 0.11 -5.67
C GLU A 196 -23.07 0.17 -6.05
N TYR A 197 -23.91 -0.56 -5.30
CA TYR A 197 -25.37 -0.52 -5.42
C TYR A 197 -25.96 -0.02 -4.11
N ILE A 198 -26.93 0.89 -4.20
CA ILE A 198 -27.72 1.33 -3.06
C ILE A 198 -29.11 0.73 -3.17
N VAL A 199 -29.48 -0.05 -2.17
CA VAL A 199 -30.79 -0.68 -2.05
C VAL A 199 -31.60 0.13 -1.05
N VAL A 200 -32.69 0.73 -1.52
CA VAL A 200 -33.59 1.52 -0.68
C VAL A 200 -34.74 0.63 -0.22
N GLY A 201 -34.83 0.41 1.09
CA GLY A 201 -35.95 -0.26 1.74
C GLY A 201 -37.05 0.73 2.15
N GLU A 202 -38.22 0.21 2.51
CA GLU A 202 -39.32 1.03 3.02
C GLU A 202 -38.98 1.62 4.39
N VAL A 203 -39.33 2.89 4.61
CA VAL A 203 -39.22 3.52 5.92
C VAL A 203 -40.39 3.05 6.79
N PRO A 204 -40.16 2.48 7.99
CA PRO A 204 -41.24 2.08 8.88
C PRO A 204 -42.13 3.29 9.21
N SER A 205 -43.44 3.15 9.04
CA SER A 205 -44.40 4.21 9.35
C SER A 205 -44.60 4.44 10.86
N THR A 206 -44.03 3.58 11.71
CA THR A 206 -44.21 3.61 13.16
C THR A 206 -42.87 3.59 13.88
N TYR A 207 -42.62 4.60 14.72
CA TYR A 207 -41.47 4.67 15.63
C TYR A 207 -41.97 4.33 17.04
N VAL A 208 -41.52 3.22 17.62
CA VAL A 208 -41.86 2.86 19.01
C VAL A 208 -40.81 3.46 19.93
N GLN A 209 -41.14 4.57 20.59
CA GLN A 209 -40.31 5.15 21.63
C GLN A 209 -40.68 4.49 22.97
N PHE A 210 -39.82 3.63 23.48
CA PHE A 210 -40.03 3.01 24.79
C PHE A 210 -39.84 4.06 25.90
N PRO A 211 -40.86 4.32 26.74
CA PRO A 211 -40.65 5.10 27.95
C PRO A 211 -39.76 4.27 28.89
N PHE A 212 -38.53 4.74 29.13
CA PHE A 212 -37.70 4.20 30.20
C PHE A 212 -38.46 4.35 31.53
N PRO A 213 -38.61 3.28 32.34
CA PRO A 213 -39.27 3.41 33.63
C PRO A 213 -38.39 4.28 34.53
N LEU A 214 -38.94 5.43 34.95
CA LEU A 214 -38.34 6.27 35.98
C LEU A 214 -38.29 5.46 37.29
N SER A 215 -37.08 5.33 37.83
CA SER A 215 -36.71 4.53 39.00
C SER A 215 -37.22 5.07 40.35
N ASN A 216 -38.50 5.40 40.49
CA ASN A 216 -39.03 6.06 41.70
C ASN A 216 -40.05 5.27 42.53
N GLU A 217 -40.31 3.99 42.23
CA GLU A 217 -41.25 3.17 43.03
C GLU A 217 -40.60 2.25 44.07
N LEU A 218 -39.30 2.43 44.41
CA LEU A 218 -38.64 1.62 45.45
C LEU A 218 -38.58 2.27 46.85
N ASN A 219 -39.29 3.37 47.10
CA ASN A 219 -39.32 3.98 48.44
C ASN A 219 -40.66 3.76 49.16
N GLY A 220 -41.01 2.49 49.34
CA GLY A 220 -42.17 2.03 50.12
C GLY A 220 -41.81 1.77 51.58
N ASN A 221 -41.93 2.82 52.40
CA ASN A 221 -42.40 2.83 53.79
C ASN A 221 -42.03 1.62 54.70
N GLY A 222 -40.89 1.69 55.38
CA GLY A 222 -40.61 0.88 56.58
C GLY A 222 -41.14 1.58 57.83
N SER A 223 -42.34 1.20 58.29
CA SER A 223 -42.76 1.44 59.68
C SER A 223 -42.90 0.10 60.39
N VAL A 224 -41.96 -0.13 61.29
CA VAL A 224 -41.83 -1.28 62.18
C VAL A 224 -42.82 -1.10 63.32
N ASN A 225 -43.75 -2.04 63.48
CA ASN A 225 -44.49 -2.24 64.73
C ASN A 225 -43.76 -3.29 65.57
N GLY A 226 -43.39 -2.95 66.80
CA GLY A 226 -42.87 -3.90 67.77
C GLY A 226 -42.34 -3.21 69.03
N GLU A 227 -43.19 -3.23 70.07
CA GLU A 227 -42.97 -2.93 71.51
C GLU A 227 -42.97 -1.46 71.97
#